data_AF-A0A961I1C0-F1
#
_entry.id   AF-A0A961I1C0-F1
#
_cell.length_a   1.000
_cell.length_b   1.000
_cell.length_c   1.000
_cell.angle_alpha   90.00
_cell.angle_beta   90.00
_cell.angle_gamma   90.00
#
_symmetry.space_group_name_H-M   'P 1'
#
loop_
_entity.id
_entity.type
_entity.pdbx_description
1 polymer ?
#
loop_
_entity_poly.entity_id
_entity_poly.type
_entity_poly.pdbx_seq_one_letter_code
_entity_poly.pdbx_strand_id
1 'polypeptide(L)'
;MLDDFLVRAALAGLGVALAAGPLGCFVVWRRMAYFGEATAHAAILGVALALALALPILPSVLVAALAMASAVSALTGRGYAMDTVLGVMAHTALAAGLVAVALLADVRLDLMAFLFGDILAVGKADLAV
;
A
#
# COMPACT_ATOMS: atom_id res chain seq x y z
N MET A 1 32.67 -1.43 10.89
CA MET A 1 31.69 -2.53 11.13
C MET A 1 30.34 -1.97 10.75
N LEU A 2 29.51 -2.70 10.00
CA LEU A 2 28.18 -2.19 9.64
C LEU A 2 27.29 -2.24 10.88
N ASP A 3 26.54 -1.17 11.13
CA ASP A 3 25.58 -1.11 12.23
C ASP A 3 24.42 -2.09 12.00
N ASP A 4 23.86 -2.66 13.07
CA ASP A 4 22.81 -3.69 13.02
C ASP A 4 21.59 -3.20 12.21
N PHE A 5 21.18 -1.93 12.38
CA PHE A 5 20.06 -1.36 11.63
C PHE A 5 20.33 -1.30 10.11
N LEU A 6 21.59 -1.09 9.71
CA LEU A 6 21.98 -0.98 8.30
C LEU A 6 21.92 -2.35 7.61
N VAL A 7 22.30 -3.41 8.33
CA VAL A 7 22.17 -4.80 7.85
C VAL A 7 20.69 -5.19 7.71
N ARG A 8 19.85 -4.84 8.69
CA ARG A 8 18.40 -5.09 8.60
C ARG A 8 17.75 -4.33 7.46
N ALA A 9 18.09 -3.05 7.28
CA ALA A 9 17.61 -2.24 6.16
C ALA A 9 18.00 -2.87 4.80
N ALA A 10 19.23 -3.35 4.68
CA ALA A 10 19.70 -4.03 3.47
C ALA A 10 18.93 -5.34 3.21
N LEU A 11 18.73 -6.18 4.23
CA LEU A 11 17.98 -7.42 4.11
C LEU A 11 16.50 -7.18 3.76
N ALA A 12 15.85 -6.22 4.41
CA ALA A 12 14.48 -5.85 4.12
C ALA A 12 14.33 -5.30 2.69
N GLY A 13 15.22 -4.40 2.26
CA GLY A 13 15.23 -3.88 0.90
C GLY A 13 15.43 -4.98 -0.14
N LEU A 14 16.31 -5.95 0.13
CA LEU A 14 16.54 -7.09 -0.75
C LEU A 14 15.31 -8.02 -0.81
N GLY A 15 14.65 -8.27 0.32
CA GLY A 15 13.39 -9.00 0.38
C GLY A 15 12.28 -8.34 -0.42
N VAL A 16 12.09 -7.02 -0.24
CA VAL A 16 11.11 -6.22 -1.00
C VAL A 16 11.44 -6.24 -2.49
N ALA A 17 12.70 -6.09 -2.89
CA ALA A 17 13.10 -6.13 -4.30
C ALA A 17 12.83 -7.51 -4.94
N LEU A 18 13.12 -8.60 -4.21
CA LEU A 18 12.86 -9.97 -4.67
C LEU A 18 11.36 -10.28 -4.78
N ALA A 19 10.52 -9.69 -3.93
CA ALA A 19 9.07 -9.85 -4.03
C ALA A 19 8.46 -8.95 -5.12
N ALA A 20 8.78 -7.65 -5.09
CA ALA A 20 8.18 -6.64 -5.95
C ALA A 20 8.65 -6.75 -7.41
N GLY A 21 9.90 -7.15 -7.68
CA GLY A 21 10.43 -7.28 -9.04
C GLY A 21 9.64 -8.27 -9.90
N PRO A 22 9.53 -9.55 -9.51
CA PRO A 22 8.76 -10.55 -10.24
C PRO A 22 7.27 -10.20 -10.33
N LEU A 23 6.67 -9.69 -9.25
CA LEU A 23 5.27 -9.26 -9.24
C LEU A 23 5.04 -8.11 -10.23
N GLY A 24 5.95 -7.14 -10.27
CA GLY A 24 5.92 -6.02 -11.22
C GLY A 24 5.95 -6.50 -12.67
N CYS A 25 6.86 -7.43 -13.00
CA CYS A 25 6.91 -8.03 -14.35
C CYS A 25 5.58 -8.68 -14.74
N PHE A 26 4.96 -9.43 -13.83
CA PHE A 26 3.67 -10.08 -14.06
C PHE A 26 2.52 -9.08 -14.25
N VAL A 27 2.49 -8.03 -13.43
CA VAL A 27 1.49 -6.95 -13.49
C VAL A 27 1.59 -6.20 -14.82
N VAL A 28 2.80 -5.91 -15.30
CA VAL A 28 3.03 -5.26 -16.59
C VAL A 28 2.61 -6.15 -17.76
N TRP A 29 2.95 -7.44 -17.75
CA TRP A 29 2.52 -8.38 -18.81
C TRP A 29 1.01 -8.52 -18.92
N ARG A 30 0.29 -8.36 -17.81
CA ARG A 30 -1.18 -8.36 -17.78
C ARG A 30 -1.83 -7.04 -18.16
N ARG A 31 -1.05 -6.02 -18.57
CA ARG A 31 -1.53 -4.66 -18.85
C ARG A 31 -2.29 -4.07 -17.66
N MET A 32 -1.71 -4.21 -16.46
CA MET A 32 -2.25 -3.63 -15.22
C MET A 32 -1.23 -2.66 -14.61
N ALA A 33 -0.62 -1.78 -15.41
CA ALA A 33 0.50 -0.96 -14.96
C ALA A 33 0.18 -0.09 -13.73
N TYR A 34 -1.06 0.37 -13.61
CA TYR A 34 -1.57 1.19 -12.51
C TYR A 34 -1.94 0.41 -11.25
N PHE A 35 -1.81 -0.92 -11.24
CA PHE A 35 -2.22 -1.74 -10.10
C PHE A 35 -1.44 -1.39 -8.83
N GLY A 36 -0.12 -1.22 -8.96
CA GLY A 36 0.74 -0.83 -7.85
C GLY A 36 0.30 0.48 -7.22
N GLU A 37 0.10 1.51 -8.03
CA GLU A 37 -0.37 2.84 -7.58
C GLU A 37 -1.76 2.76 -6.90
N ALA A 38 -2.71 2.05 -7.50
CA ALA A 38 -4.05 1.87 -6.92
C ALA A 38 -4.00 1.17 -5.55
N THR A 39 -3.19 0.12 -5.43
CA THR A 39 -3.03 -0.60 -4.15
C THR A 39 -2.28 0.22 -3.09
N ALA A 40 -1.30 1.03 -3.48
CA ALA A 40 -0.58 1.93 -2.57
C ALA A 40 -1.51 3.00 -2.00
N HIS A 41 -2.37 3.60 -2.83
CA HIS A 41 -3.36 4.57 -2.35
C HIS A 41 -4.47 3.93 -1.51
N ALA A 42 -4.86 2.69 -1.81
CA ALA A 42 -5.75 1.92 -0.95
C ALA A 42 -5.14 1.64 0.43
N ALA A 43 -3.82 1.45 0.52
CA ALA A 43 -3.13 1.30 1.80
C ALA A 43 -3.27 2.55 2.67
N ILE A 44 -3.18 3.76 2.10
CA ILE A 44 -3.40 5.02 2.84
C ILE A 44 -4.81 5.05 3.44
N LEU A 45 -5.83 4.68 2.67
CA LEU A 45 -7.19 4.56 3.18
C LEU A 45 -7.27 3.53 4.33
N GLY A 46 -6.58 2.40 4.20
CA GLY A 46 -6.48 1.39 5.27
C GLY A 46 -5.84 1.93 6.55
N VAL A 47 -4.76 2.72 6.44
CA VAL A 47 -4.12 3.40 7.59
C VAL A 47 -5.09 4.39 8.23
N ALA A 48 -5.80 5.20 7.42
CA ALA A 48 -6.76 6.17 7.92
C ALA A 48 -7.90 5.48 8.70
N LEU A 49 -8.44 4.39 8.16
CA LEU A 49 -9.46 3.58 8.83
C LEU A 49 -8.93 2.92 10.09
N ALA A 50 -7.69 2.39 10.07
CA ALA A 50 -7.06 1.82 11.26
C ALA A 50 -7.05 2.82 12.42
N LEU A 51 -6.64 4.05 12.13
CA LEU A 51 -6.53 5.12 13.13
C LEU A 51 -7.92 5.60 13.59
N ALA A 52 -8.87 5.74 12.67
CA ALA A 52 -10.24 6.15 13.01
C ALA A 52 -10.97 5.14 13.89
N LEU A 53 -10.76 3.84 13.67
CA LEU A 53 -11.40 2.75 14.39
C LEU A 53 -10.56 2.21 15.56
N ALA A 54 -9.39 2.80 15.83
CA ALA A 54 -8.41 2.31 16.80
C ALA A 54 -8.04 0.82 16.60
N LEU A 55 -7.94 0.40 15.33
CA LEU A 55 -7.57 -0.95 14.91
C LEU A 55 -6.06 -1.04 14.62
N PRO A 56 -5.47 -2.25 14.69
CA PRO A 56 -4.09 -2.48 14.26
C PRO A 56 -3.90 -2.14 12.77
N ILE A 57 -2.79 -1.48 12.46
CA ILE A 57 -2.51 -0.90 11.12
C ILE A 57 -2.36 -2.00 10.06
N LEU A 58 -1.49 -2.98 10.30
CA LEU A 58 -1.15 -4.03 9.33
C LEU A 58 -2.39 -4.78 8.77
N PRO A 59 -3.30 -5.33 9.59
CA PRO A 59 -4.48 -6.01 9.06
C PRO A 59 -5.46 -5.05 8.38
N SER A 60 -5.56 -3.80 8.84
CA SER A 60 -6.45 -2.80 8.21
C SER A 60 -5.97 -2.42 6.81
N VAL A 61 -4.66 -2.24 6.62
CA VAL A 61 -4.03 -2.02 5.32
C VAL A 61 -4.23 -3.22 4.40
N LEU A 62 -4.03 -4.44 4.92
CA LEU A 62 -4.25 -5.67 4.14
C LEU A 62 -5.70 -5.79 3.68
N VAL A 63 -6.67 -5.53 4.57
CA VAL A 63 -8.10 -5.54 4.24
C VAL A 63 -8.43 -4.48 3.18
N ALA A 64 -7.88 -3.27 3.29
CA ALA A 64 -8.10 -2.23 2.28
C ALA A 64 -7.50 -2.60 0.91
N ALA A 65 -6.31 -3.20 0.88
CA ALA A 65 -5.69 -3.68 -0.36
C ALA A 65 -6.49 -4.84 -0.99
N LEU A 66 -7.00 -5.77 -0.19
CA LEU A 66 -7.87 -6.85 -0.66
C LEU A 66 -9.23 -6.33 -1.14
N ALA A 67 -9.79 -5.32 -0.48
CA ALA A 67 -11.01 -4.64 -0.91
C ALA A 67 -10.79 -3.94 -2.26
N MET A 68 -9.65 -3.26 -2.46
CA MET A 68 -9.27 -2.69 -3.76
C MET A 68 -9.15 -3.77 -4.84
N ALA A 69 -8.42 -4.85 -4.56
CA ALA A 69 -8.23 -5.95 -5.51
C ALA A 69 -9.56 -6.61 -5.91
N SER A 70 -10.45 -6.85 -4.94
CA SER A 70 -11.77 -7.43 -5.20
C SER A 70 -12.70 -6.48 -5.96
N ALA A 71 -12.69 -5.18 -5.64
CA ALA A 71 -13.44 -4.17 -6.38
C ALA A 71 -13.00 -4.10 -7.86
N VAL A 72 -11.69 -4.02 -8.10
CA VAL A 72 -11.13 -4.03 -9.47
C VAL A 72 -11.47 -5.33 -10.18
N SER A 73 -11.33 -6.49 -9.52
CA SER A 73 -11.65 -7.78 -10.12
C SER A 73 -13.14 -7.91 -10.47
N ALA A 74 -14.04 -7.35 -9.67
CA ALA A 74 -15.48 -7.35 -9.95
C ALA A 74 -15.85 -6.41 -11.11
N LEU A 75 -15.10 -5.33 -11.33
CA LEU A 75 -15.29 -4.41 -12.46
C LEU A 75 -14.62 -4.90 -13.75
N THR A 76 -13.65 -5.81 -13.64
CA THR A 76 -12.96 -6.42 -14.78
C THR A 76 -13.93 -7.21 -15.65
N GLY A 77 -13.83 -7.06 -16.97
CA GLY A 77 -14.66 -7.81 -17.94
C GLY A 77 -15.98 -7.13 -18.34
N ARG A 78 -16.28 -5.94 -17.80
CA ARG A 78 -17.46 -5.14 -18.17
C ARG A 78 -17.28 -4.23 -19.40
N GLY A 79 -16.22 -4.44 -20.18
CA GLY A 79 -15.89 -3.65 -21.38
C GLY A 79 -15.06 -2.37 -21.12
N TYR A 80 -14.72 -2.07 -19.87
CA TYR A 80 -13.83 -0.97 -19.50
C TYR A 80 -12.35 -1.35 -19.66
N ALA A 81 -11.52 -0.39 -20.06
CA ALA A 81 -10.07 -0.56 -20.03
C ALA A 81 -9.59 -0.71 -18.59
N MET A 82 -8.79 -1.75 -18.32
CA MET A 82 -8.27 -2.05 -16.97
C MET A 82 -7.51 -0.88 -16.35
N ASP A 83 -6.70 -0.20 -17.15
CA ASP A 83 -5.93 0.97 -16.71
C ASP A 83 -6.83 2.14 -16.28
N THR A 84 -7.99 2.31 -16.92
CA THR A 84 -8.97 3.34 -16.54
C THR A 84 -9.64 3.00 -15.22
N VAL A 85 -10.05 1.74 -15.02
CA VAL A 85 -10.63 1.30 -13.75
C VAL A 85 -9.63 1.48 -12.62
N LEU A 86 -8.39 1.02 -12.82
CA LEU A 86 -7.32 1.16 -11.84
C LEU A 86 -7.00 2.62 -11.53
N GLY A 87 -6.89 3.49 -12.54
CA GLY A 87 -6.63 4.92 -12.35
C GLY A 87 -7.75 5.63 -11.57
N VAL A 88 -9.01 5.35 -11.89
CA VAL A 88 -10.16 5.92 -11.16
C VAL A 88 -10.18 5.41 -9.72
N MET A 89 -9.98 4.11 -9.51
CA MET A 89 -9.94 3.50 -8.17
C MET A 89 -8.79 4.03 -7.32
N ALA A 90 -7.62 4.28 -7.91
CA ALA A 90 -6.47 4.88 -7.23
C ALA A 90 -6.80 6.27 -6.65
N HIS A 91 -7.37 7.15 -7.47
CA HIS A 91 -7.74 8.51 -7.05
C HIS A 91 -8.90 8.52 -6.07
N THR A 92 -9.88 7.62 -6.22
CA THR A 92 -10.98 7.49 -5.26
C THR A 92 -10.48 6.98 -3.91
N ALA A 93 -9.57 6.01 -3.88
CA ALA A 93 -8.97 5.52 -2.65
C ALA A 93 -8.14 6.62 -1.95
N LEU A 94 -7.33 7.37 -2.71
CA LEU A 94 -6.57 8.50 -2.17
C LEU A 94 -7.49 9.58 -1.59
N ALA A 95 -8.51 10.00 -2.34
CA ALA A 95 -9.47 11.01 -1.89
C ALA A 95 -10.24 10.54 -0.65
N ALA A 96 -10.73 9.30 -0.65
CA ALA A 96 -11.41 8.72 0.50
C ALA A 96 -10.49 8.63 1.72
N GLY A 97 -9.24 8.23 1.53
CA GLY A 97 -8.23 8.18 2.60
C GLY A 97 -7.95 9.56 3.18
N LEU A 98 -7.77 10.58 2.32
CA LEU A 98 -7.53 11.95 2.75
C LEU A 98 -8.73 12.54 3.51
N VAL A 99 -9.96 12.28 3.04
CA VAL A 99 -11.18 12.68 3.75
C VAL A 99 -11.26 11.98 5.11
N ALA A 100 -11.00 10.67 5.17
CA ALA A 100 -10.99 9.93 6.44
C ALA A 100 -9.96 10.52 7.43
N VAL A 101 -8.76 10.88 6.95
CA VAL A 101 -7.73 11.54 7.77
C VAL A 101 -8.18 12.94 8.21
N ALA A 102 -8.78 13.73 7.33
CA ALA A 102 -9.24 15.08 7.65
C ALA A 102 -10.31 15.12 8.75
N LEU A 103 -11.06 14.03 8.93
CA LEU A 103 -12.04 13.88 10.02
C LEU A 103 -11.38 13.55 11.37
N LEU A 104 -10.10 13.16 11.39
CA LEU A 104 -9.33 12.88 12.60
C LEU A 104 -8.69 14.17 13.11
N ALA A 105 -9.34 14.81 14.08
CA ALA A 105 -8.91 16.12 14.60
C ALA A 105 -7.56 16.12 15.34
N ASP A 106 -7.13 14.96 15.87
CA ASP A 106 -5.99 14.86 16.80
C ASP A 106 -4.78 14.08 16.23
N VAL A 107 -4.84 13.71 14.94
CA VAL A 107 -3.83 12.85 14.33
C VAL A 107 -2.97 13.64 13.35
N ARG A 108 -1.75 14.01 13.78
CA ARG A 108 -0.68 14.48 12.87
C ARG A 108 -0.06 13.29 12.16
N LEU A 109 -0.72 12.83 11.11
CA LEU A 109 -0.21 11.79 10.23
C LEU A 109 0.88 12.36 9.32
N ASP A 110 2.09 11.81 9.40
CA ASP A 110 3.09 12.02 8.36
C ASP A 110 2.78 11.11 7.16
N LEU A 111 1.99 11.63 6.22
CA LEU A 111 1.65 10.91 4.98
C LEU A 111 2.90 10.48 4.21
N MET A 112 3.99 11.25 4.27
CA MET A 112 5.22 10.92 3.56
C MET A 112 5.88 9.70 4.19
N ALA A 113 5.90 9.62 5.52
CA ALA A 113 6.40 8.44 6.24
C ALA A 113 5.60 7.18 5.91
N PHE A 114 4.27 7.28 5.73
CA PHE A 114 3.44 6.12 5.35
C PHE A 114 3.50 5.77 3.86
N LEU A 115 3.68 6.75 2.97
CA LEU A 115 3.73 6.54 1.52
C LEU A 115 5.09 5.98 1.07
N PHE A 116 6.18 6.51 1.64
CA PHE A 116 7.54 6.15 1.24
C PHE A 116 8.20 5.16 2.21
N GLY A 117 7.71 5.07 3.44
CA GLY A 117 8.28 4.22 4.49
C GLY A 117 9.58 4.77 5.06
N ASP A 118 10.02 4.16 6.16
CA ASP A 118 11.37 4.34 6.72
C ASP A 118 12.06 2.96 6.81
N ILE A 119 13.00 2.72 5.90
CA ILE A 119 13.74 1.46 5.84
C ILE A 119 14.70 1.27 7.03
N LEU A 120 15.07 2.36 7.70
CA LEU A 120 15.95 2.32 8.87
C LEU A 120 15.19 1.91 10.13
N ALA A 121 13.87 2.12 10.15
CA ALA A 121 12.99 1.75 11.25
C ALA A 121 12.70 0.24 11.33
N VAL A 122 13.13 -0.55 10.35
CA VAL A 122 12.85 -2.00 10.29
C VAL A 122 13.42 -2.74 11.52
N GLY A 123 12.53 -3.42 12.23
CA GLY A 123 12.80 -4.25 13.39
C GLY A 123 13.17 -5.70 13.03
N LYS A 124 13.52 -6.48 14.05
CA LYS A 124 13.89 -7.90 13.87
C LYS A 124 12.68 -8.79 13.53
N ALA A 125 11.51 -8.44 14.05
CA ALA A 125 10.27 -9.18 13.77
C ALA A 125 9.79 -8.93 12.33
N ASP A 126 10.03 -7.73 11.80
CA ASP A 126 9.61 -7.33 10.44
C ASP A 126 10.38 -8.08 9.34
N LEU A 127 11.56 -8.63 9.65
CA LEU A 127 12.32 -9.49 8.73
C LEU A 127 11.74 -10.91 8.60
N ALA A 128 10.90 -11.33 9.54
CA ALA A 128 10.31 -12.66 9.56
C ALA A 128 8.89 -12.70 8.95
N VAL A 129 8.31 -11.53 8.68
CA VAL A 129 7.01 -11.33 8.02
C VAL A 129 7.25 -11.14 6.52
#